data_AF-A0A1G1G753-F1
#
_entry.id   AF-A0A1G1G753-F1
#
_cell.length_a   1.000
_cell.length_b   1.000
_cell.length_c   1.000
_cell.angle_alpha   90.00
_cell.angle_beta   90.00
_cell.angle_gamma   90.00
#
_symmetry.space_group_name_H-M   'P 1'
#
loop_
_entity.id
_entity.type
_entity.pdbx_description
1 polymer ?
#
loop_
_entity_poly.entity_id
_entity_poly.type
_entity_poly.pdbx_seq_one_letter_code
_entity_poly.pdbx_strand_id
1 'polypeptide(L)' 'MGTALKVRKQFILEPQKVKSVREITKAKTDTEAINKAMDIVIANSKTKETLISIKGKGNIKDIYGRTSR' A
#
# COMPACT_ATOMS: atom_id res chain seq x y z
N MET A 1 -19.52 -16.28 -0.66
CA MET A 1 -18.71 -15.09 -0.34
C MET A 1 -18.46 -15.09 1.16
N GLY A 2 -17.26 -15.42 1.61
CA GLY A 2 -16.94 -15.48 3.04
C GLY A 2 -16.90 -14.07 3.63
N THR A 3 -17.73 -13.80 4.62
CA THR A 3 -17.66 -12.55 5.39
C THR A 3 -16.34 -12.50 6.14
N ALA A 4 -15.53 -11.48 5.88
CA ALA A 4 -14.31 -11.25 6.64
C ALA A 4 -14.65 -11.12 8.14
N LEU A 5 -13.98 -11.88 8.99
CA LEU A 5 -14.14 -11.82 10.45
C LEU A 5 -13.82 -10.40 10.92
N LYS A 6 -14.84 -9.68 11.41
CA LYS A 6 -14.68 -8.33 11.94
C LYS A 6 -14.45 -8.41 13.44
N VAL A 7 -13.30 -7.92 13.90
CA VAL A 7 -12.96 -7.81 15.32
C VAL A 7 -13.01 -6.34 15.72
N ARG A 8 -13.79 -6.00 16.76
CA ARG A 8 -13.81 -4.66 17.34
C ARG A 8 -12.65 -4.53 18.31
N LYS A 9 -11.79 -3.54 18.10
CA LYS A 9 -10.73 -3.16 19.03
C LYS A 9 -10.88 -1.68 19.38
N GLN A 10 -10.60 -1.33 20.63
CA GLN A 10 -10.52 0.05 21.09
C GLN A 10 -9.04 0.45 21.17
N PHE A 11 -8.71 1.60 20.59
CA PHE A 11 -7.34 2.11 20.56
C PHE A 11 -7.33 3.58 20.97
N ILE A 12 -6.27 3.98 21.67
CA ILE A 12 -5.97 5.38 21.93
C ILE A 12 -4.96 5.80 20.85
N LEU A 13 -5.40 6.63 19.92
CA LEU A 13 -4.58 7.09 18.80
C LEU A 13 -4.41 8.61 18.87
N GLU A 14 -3.26 9.09 18.42
CA GLU A 14 -3.03 10.53 18.31
C GLU A 14 -3.94 11.13 17.24
N PRO A 15 -4.74 12.17 17.57
CA PRO A 15 -5.74 12.71 16.67
C PRO A 15 -5.13 13.36 15.41
N GLN A 16 -3.91 13.90 15.51
CA GLN A 16 -3.20 14.48 14.38
C GLN A 16 -2.84 13.40 13.34
N LYS A 17 -2.33 12.25 13.78
CA LYS A 17 -2.01 11.13 12.89
C LYS A 17 -3.26 10.61 12.17
N VAL A 18 -4.39 10.48 12.87
CA VAL A 18 -5.67 10.04 12.27
C VAL A 18 -6.16 11.03 11.21
N LYS A 19 -6.06 12.34 11.47
CA LYS A 19 -6.39 13.38 10.48
C LYS A 19 -5.53 13.27 9.23
N SER A 20 -4.20 13.18 9.38
CA SER A 20 -3.29 13.04 8.24
C SER A 20 -3.58 11.78 7.42
N VAL A 21 -3.83 10.65 8.09
CA VAL A 21 -4.18 9.40 7.40
C VAL A 21 -5.51 9.54 6.64
N ARG A 22 -6.50 10.24 7.21
CA ARG A 22 -7.78 10.49 6.55
C ARG A 22 -7.61 11.35 5.30
N GLU A 23 -6.77 12.36 5.34
CA GLU A 23 -6.44 13.22 4.18
C GLU A 23 -5.73 12.43 3.09
N ILE A 24 -4.71 11.63 3.44
CA ILE A 24 -3.96 10.78 2.50
C ILE A 24 -4.88 9.78 1.81
N THR A 25 -5.76 9.11 2.59
CA THR A 25 -6.64 8.05 2.09
C THR A 25 -7.96 8.57 1.51
N LYS A 26 -8.21 9.89 1.59
CA LYS A 26 -9.47 10.57 1.22
C LYS A 26 -10.71 9.88 1.81
N ALA A 27 -10.58 9.33 3.02
CA ALA A 27 -11.64 8.58 3.68
C ALA A 27 -12.67 9.50 4.33
N LYS A 28 -13.93 9.06 4.39
CA LYS A 28 -15.02 9.84 5.00
C LYS A 28 -15.04 9.71 6.52
N THR A 29 -14.61 8.56 7.04
CA THR A 29 -14.58 8.26 8.47
C THR A 29 -13.19 7.85 8.92
N ASP A 30 -12.87 8.07 10.20
CA ASP A 30 -11.58 7.70 10.76
C ASP A 30 -11.36 6.18 10.73
N THR A 31 -12.43 5.39 10.92
CA THR A 31 -12.38 3.92 10.78
C THR A 31 -12.04 3.49 9.35
N GLU A 32 -12.65 4.13 8.35
CA GLU A 32 -12.33 3.86 6.94
C GLU A 32 -10.88 4.25 6.62
N ALA A 33 -10.41 5.37 7.16
CA ALA A 33 -9.04 5.83 6.98
C ALA A 33 -8.03 4.81 7.53
N ILE A 34 -8.27 4.31 8.73
CA ILE A 34 -7.42 3.30 9.38
C ILE A 34 -7.43 1.98 8.60
N ASN A 35 -8.61 1.51 8.16
CA ASN A 35 -8.71 0.30 7.35
C ASN A 35 -7.92 0.42 6.04
N LYS A 36 -8.11 1.52 5.30
CA LYS A 36 -7.36 1.80 4.07
C LYS A 36 -5.86 1.89 4.32
N ALA A 37 -5.45 2.50 5.43
CA ALA A 37 -4.03 2.58 5.79
C ALA A 37 -3.43 1.19 6.01
N MET A 38 -4.14 0.29 6.70
CA MET A 38 -3.70 -1.09 6.87
C MET A 38 -3.56 -1.82 5.52
N ASP A 39 -4.55 -1.65 4.63
CA ASP A 39 -4.51 -2.25 3.30
C ASP A 39 -3.32 -1.76 2.47
N ILE A 40 -3.04 -0.45 2.50
CA ILE A 40 -1.91 0.16 1.81
C ILE A 40 -0.58 -0.37 2.34
N VAL A 41 -0.41 -0.50 3.65
CA VAL A 41 0.83 -1.04 4.25
C VAL A 41 1.06 -2.49 3.80
N ILE A 42 0.02 -3.31 3.83
CA ILE A 42 0.11 -4.72 3.38
C ILE A 42 0.44 -4.77 1.89
N ALA A 43 -0.23 -3.97 1.07
CA ALA A 43 0.03 -3.90 -0.37
C ALA A 43 1.46 -3.46 -0.66
N ASN A 44 1.96 -2.42 0.04
CA ASN A 44 3.32 -1.92 -0.12
C ASN A 44 4.36 -2.97 0.24
N SER A 45 4.14 -3.77 1.30
CA SER A 45 5.04 -4.87 1.65
C SER A 45 5.11 -5.91 0.53
N LYS A 46 3.96 -6.35 0.02
CA LYS A 46 3.88 -7.30 -1.09
C LYS A 46 4.53 -6.77 -2.37
N THR A 47 4.27 -5.50 -2.71
CA THR A 47 4.90 -4.85 -3.87
C THR A 47 6.41 -4.80 -3.70
N LYS A 48 6.91 -4.46 -2.50
CA LYS A 48 8.35 -4.43 -2.22
C LYS A 48 8.99 -5.81 -2.39
N GLU A 49 8.40 -6.86 -1.82
CA GLU A 49 8.87 -8.25 -1.98
C GLU A 49 8.91 -8.67 -3.45
N THR A 50 7.86 -8.32 -4.19
CA THR A 50 7.77 -8.61 -5.63
C THR A 50 8.84 -7.85 -6.43
N LEU A 51 9.07 -6.57 -6.13
CA LEU A 51 10.11 -5.78 -6.78
C LEU A 51 11.51 -6.33 -6.49
N ILE A 52 11.76 -6.78 -5.26
CA ILE A 52 13.02 -7.44 -4.88
C ILE A 52 13.21 -8.74 -5.68
N SER A 53 12.16 -9.55 -5.84
CA SER A 53 12.27 -10.84 -6.55
C SER A 53 12.48 -10.70 -8.07
N ILE A 54 12.05 -9.58 -8.65
CA ILE A 54 12.18 -9.24 -10.07
C ILE A 54 13.44 -8.40 -10.35
N LYS A 55 14.08 -7.83 -9.32
CA LYS A 55 15.31 -7.03 -9.47
C LYS A 55 16.38 -7.79 -10.25
N GLY A 56 16.81 -7.22 -11.38
CA GLY A 56 17.84 -7.79 -12.26
C GLY A 56 17.34 -8.83 -13.28
N LYS A 57 16.04 -9.18 -13.28
CA LYS A 57 15.46 -10.11 -14.27
C LYS A 57 14.78 -9.42 -15.45
N GLY A 58 14.57 -8.10 -15.37
CA GLY A 58 14.00 -7.30 -16.44
C GLY A 58 15.06 -6.92 -17.46
N ASN A 59 14.89 -7.33 -18.71
CA ASN A 59 15.71 -6.88 -19.83
C ASN A 59 14.86 -5.99 -20.74
N ILE A 60 15.34 -4.78 -21.03
CA ILE A 60 14.65 -3.86 -21.94
C ILE A 60 15.11 -4.20 -23.36
N LYS A 61 14.20 -4.72 -24.19
CA LYS A 61 14.46 -4.86 -25.63
C LYS A 61 14.37 -3.49 -26.26
N ASP A 62 15.51 -2.86 -26.46
CA ASP A 62 15.60 -1.63 -27.21
C ASP A 62 15.55 -1.91 -28.71
N ILE A 63 14.40 -1.68 -29.32
CA ILE A 63 14.14 -1.85 -30.75
C ILE A 63 14.86 -0.77 -31.58
N TYR A 64 15.23 0.35 -30.95
CA TYR A 64 15.86 1.49 -31.61
C TYR A 64 17.37 1.60 -31.32
N GLY A 65 17.97 0.66 -30.59
CA GLY A 65 19.42 0.57 -30.35
C GLY A 65 20.04 1.76 -29.59
N ARG A 66 19.24 2.58 -28.90
CA ARG A 66 19.64 3.74 -28.11
C ARG A 66 20.40 3.39 -26.82
N THR A 67 20.24 2.17 -26.31
CA THR A 67 20.85 1.72 -25.04
C THR A 67 22.11 0.88 -25.23
N SER A 68 22.57 0.66 -26.46
CA SER A 68 23.85 -0.02 -26.75
C SER A 68 24.98 1.01 -26.82
N ARG A 69 25.58 1.34 -25.68
CA ARG A 69 26.92 1.93 -25.59
C ARG A 69 27.74 1.19 -24.55
#